data_AF-A0A927N1W8-F1
#
_entry.id   AF-A0A927N1W8-F1
#
_cell.length_a   1.000
_cell.length_b   1.000
_cell.length_c   1.000
_cell.angle_alpha   90.00
_cell.angle_beta   90.00
_cell.angle_gamma   90.00
#
_symmetry.space_group_name_H-M   'P 1'
#
loop_
_entity.id
_entity.type
_entity.pdbx_description
1 polymer ?
#
loop_
_entity_poly.entity_id
_entity_poly.type
_entity_poly.pdbx_seq_one_letter_code
_entity_poly.pdbx_strand_id
1 'polypeptide(L)'
;MLPNLTWLLLVCWLGPALCAAGLALAVLVSALSRTVQGAQQIAGIAVLPLIFMIAGQFSGLLFLGPWLLLGVGACLWALCAALALLGARALRRDRIGPRLR
;
A
#
# COMPACT_ATOMS: atom_id res chain seq x y z
N MET A 1 -20.20 -24.72 -6.58
CA MET A 1 -18.88 -24.64 -5.89
C MET A 1 -18.89 -23.36 -5.06
N LEU A 2 -18.96 -23.45 -3.73
CA LEU A 2 -18.85 -22.25 -2.88
C LEU A 2 -17.47 -21.61 -3.11
N PRO A 3 -17.36 -20.27 -3.09
CA PRO A 3 -16.05 -19.62 -3.10
C PRO A 3 -15.21 -20.15 -1.93
N ASN A 4 -14.00 -20.62 -2.25
CA ASN A 4 -13.10 -21.22 -1.26
C ASN A 4 -12.62 -20.14 -0.26
N LEU A 5 -12.28 -20.52 0.97
CA LEU A 5 -11.92 -19.56 2.04
C LEU A 5 -10.80 -18.60 1.62
N THR A 6 -9.83 -19.10 0.85
CA THR A 6 -8.74 -18.30 0.26
C THR A 6 -9.24 -17.21 -0.67
N TRP A 7 -10.27 -17.50 -1.47
CA TRP A 7 -10.87 -16.53 -2.39
C TRP A 7 -11.57 -15.40 -1.61
N LEU A 8 -12.29 -15.74 -0.54
CA LEU A 8 -12.94 -14.74 0.31
C LEU A 8 -11.90 -13.82 0.98
N LEU A 9 -10.78 -14.39 1.45
CA LEU A 9 -9.67 -13.62 2.00
C LEU A 9 -9.00 -12.71 0.95
N LEU A 10 -8.86 -13.15 -0.31
CA LEU A 10 -8.34 -12.27 -1.36
C LEU A 10 -9.24 -11.06 -1.58
N VAL A 11 -10.55 -11.29 -1.73
CA VAL A 11 -11.50 -10.23 -2.10
C VAL A 11 -11.78 -9.29 -0.93
N CYS A 12 -12.08 -9.84 0.25
CA CYS A 12 -12.54 -9.06 1.40
C CYS A 12 -11.40 -8.54 2.29
N TRP A 13 -10.21 -9.15 2.26
CA TRP A 13 -9.08 -8.75 3.11
C TRP A 13 -7.94 -8.14 2.30
N LEU A 14 -7.38 -8.90 1.37
CA LEU A 14 -6.20 -8.47 0.62
C LEU A 14 -6.53 -7.30 -0.32
N GLY A 15 -7.61 -7.40 -1.09
CA GLY A 15 -8.08 -6.39 -2.04
C GLY A 15 -8.24 -4.99 -1.46
N PRO A 16 -9.01 -4.78 -0.38
CA PRO A 16 -9.12 -3.47 0.23
C PRO A 16 -7.81 -2.99 0.86
N ALA A 17 -6.99 -3.88 1.45
CA ALA A 17 -5.68 -3.52 2.01
C ALA A 17 -4.72 -2.99 0.93
N LEU A 18 -4.73 -3.64 -0.23
CA LEU A 18 -4.01 -3.26 -1.45
C LEU A 18 -4.40 -1.85 -1.93
N CYS A 19 -5.69 -1.61 -2.10
CA CYS A 19 -6.21 -0.30 -2.52
C CYS A 19 -5.83 0.79 -1.51
N ALA A 20 -5.98 0.52 -0.21
CA ALA A 20 -5.63 1.46 0.84
C ALA A 20 -4.13 1.81 0.84
N ALA A 21 -3.26 0.81 0.75
CA ALA A 21 -1.81 1.01 0.72
C ALA A 21 -1.37 1.82 -0.51
N GLY A 22 -1.93 1.53 -1.69
CA GLY A 22 -1.67 2.30 -2.91
C GLY A 22 -2.09 3.76 -2.79
N LEU A 23 -3.28 4.03 -2.23
CA LEU A 23 -3.76 5.39 -1.96
C LEU A 23 -2.88 6.11 -0.93
N ALA A 24 -2.51 5.45 0.16
CA ALA A 24 -1.65 6.02 1.21
C ALA A 24 -0.26 6.39 0.66
N LEU A 25 0.32 5.52 -0.19
CA LEU A 25 1.55 5.81 -0.91
C LEU A 25 1.40 7.02 -1.82
N ALA A 26 0.35 7.05 -2.66
CA ALA A 26 0.12 8.15 -3.59
C ALA A 26 -0.02 9.50 -2.87
N VAL A 27 -0.74 9.54 -1.74
CA VAL A 27 -0.90 10.75 -0.91
C VAL A 27 0.43 11.16 -0.27
N LEU A 28 1.17 10.22 0.33
CA LEU A 28 2.46 10.49 0.96
C LEU A 28 3.47 11.05 -0.05
N VAL A 29 3.50 10.43 -1.23
CA VAL A 29 4.38 10.81 -2.32
C VAL A 29 4.00 12.18 -2.89
N SER A 30 2.70 12.46 -3.06
CA SER A 30 2.20 13.79 -3.44
C SER A 30 2.54 14.87 -2.41
N ALA A 31 2.60 14.53 -1.12
CA ALA A 31 2.95 15.47 -0.05
C ALA A 31 4.47 15.71 0.08
N LEU A 32 5.30 14.74 -0.33
CA LEU A 32 6.76 14.82 -0.26
C LEU A 32 7.40 15.39 -1.53
N SER A 33 6.78 15.21 -2.69
CA SER A 33 7.34 15.66 -3.97
C SER A 33 6.98 17.12 -4.26
N ARG A 34 7.98 17.97 -4.49
CA ARG A 34 7.77 19.33 -5.05
C ARG A 34 7.36 19.32 -6.53
N THR A 35 7.45 18.18 -7.21
CA THR A 35 7.08 18.00 -8.62
C THR A 35 6.36 16.66 -8.84
N VAL A 36 5.24 16.69 -9.57
CA VAL A 36 4.33 15.55 -9.81
C VAL A 36 5.03 14.35 -10.47
N GLN A 37 6.07 14.61 -11.28
CA GLN A 37 6.81 13.59 -12.04
C GLN A 37 7.66 12.65 -11.18
N GLY A 38 8.42 13.18 -10.22
CA GLY A 38 9.24 12.35 -9.31
C GLY A 38 8.37 11.48 -8.39
N ALA A 39 7.20 12.00 -8.04
CA ALA A 39 6.19 11.28 -7.29
C ALA A 39 5.71 10.02 -8.01
N GLN A 40 5.29 10.17 -9.27
CA GLN A 40 4.77 9.04 -10.06
C GLN A 40 5.82 7.95 -10.29
N GLN A 41 7.09 8.31 -10.44
CA GLN A 41 8.16 7.34 -10.66
C GLN A 41 8.44 6.49 -9.40
N ILE A 42 8.44 7.11 -8.22
CA ILE A 42 8.61 6.40 -6.94
C ILE A 42 7.36 5.55 -6.63
N ALA A 43 6.16 6.09 -6.90
CA ALA A 43 4.91 5.35 -6.75
C ALA A 43 4.86 4.11 -7.65
N GLY A 44 5.30 4.22 -8.91
CA GLY A 44 5.40 3.09 -9.83
C GLY A 44 6.34 1.98 -9.32
N ILE A 45 7.53 2.35 -8.83
CA ILE A 45 8.49 1.40 -8.25
C ILE A 45 7.93 0.71 -7.00
N ALA A 46 7.20 1.44 -6.16
CA ALA A 46 6.58 0.88 -4.96
C ALA A 46 5.47 -0.15 -5.27
N VAL A 47 4.85 -0.09 -6.46
CA VAL A 47 3.82 -1.04 -6.92
C VAL A 47 4.44 -2.32 -7.49
N LEU A 48 5.70 -2.33 -7.94
CA LEU A 48 6.35 -3.52 -8.53
C LEU A 48 6.35 -4.77 -7.61
N PRO A 49 6.70 -4.69 -6.31
CA PRO A 49 6.67 -5.84 -5.40
C PRO A 49 5.28 -6.49 -5.34
N LEU A 50 4.25 -5.66 -5.46
CA LEU A 50 2.85 -6.07 -5.46
C LEU A 50 2.50 -6.89 -6.70
N ILE A 51 2.90 -6.40 -7.86
CA ILE A 51 2.68 -7.07 -9.15
C ILE A 51 3.41 -8.42 -9.17
N PHE A 52 4.66 -8.46 -8.67
CA PHE A 52 5.42 -9.70 -8.54
C PHE A 52 4.74 -10.73 -7.65
N MET A 53 4.17 -10.29 -6.52
CA MET A 53 3.45 -11.17 -5.60
C MET A 53 2.21 -11.78 -6.27
N ILE A 54 1.42 -10.97 -6.99
CA ILE A 54 0.23 -11.41 -7.71
C ILE A 54 0.62 -12.37 -8.85
N ALA A 55 1.63 -12.02 -9.66
CA ALA A 55 2.12 -12.86 -10.75
C ALA A 55 2.67 -14.21 -10.25
N GLY A 56 3.36 -14.22 -9.11
CA GLY A 56 3.82 -15.45 -8.44
C GLY A 56 2.66 -16.33 -7.98
N GLN A 57 1.53 -15.75 -7.57
CA GLN A 57 0.35 -16.51 -7.19
C GLN A 57 -0.35 -17.14 -8.40
N PHE A 58 -0.51 -16.39 -9.51
CA PHE A 58 -1.15 -16.90 -10.74
C PHE A 58 -0.32 -17.96 -11.46
N SER A 59 1.00 -17.84 -11.45
CA SER A 59 1.90 -18.84 -12.04
C SER A 59 1.99 -20.14 -11.23
N GLY A 60 1.42 -20.18 -10.02
CA GLY A 60 1.50 -21.32 -9.11
C GLY A 60 2.86 -21.47 -8.42
N LEU A 61 3.83 -20.58 -8.69
CA LEU A 61 5.13 -20.55 -7.98
C LEU A 61 4.95 -20.24 -6.49
N LEU A 62 3.97 -19.40 -6.15
CA LEU A 62 3.63 -19.04 -4.78
C LEU A 62 2.24 -19.61 -4.44
N PHE A 63 2.22 -20.80 -3.84
CA PHE A 63 1.00 -21.35 -3.25
C PHE A 63 0.70 -20.64 -1.93
N LEU A 64 0.02 -19.52 -2.04
CA LEU A 64 -0.38 -18.69 -0.91
C LEU A 64 -1.58 -19.34 -0.19
N GLY A 65 -1.29 -20.11 0.86
CA GLY A 65 -2.31 -20.68 1.74
C GLY A 65 -3.06 -19.60 2.55
N PRO A 66 -4.22 -19.94 3.16
CA PRO A 66 -5.06 -18.98 3.89
C PRO A 66 -4.31 -18.22 4.98
N TRP A 67 -3.44 -18.91 5.72
CA TRP A 67 -2.62 -18.32 6.78
C TRP A 67 -1.59 -17.32 6.27
N LEU A 68 -0.98 -17.61 5.11
CA LEU A 68 -0.02 -16.70 4.49
C LEU A 68 -0.70 -15.46 3.93
N LEU A 69 -1.91 -15.60 3.36
CA LEU A 69 -2.74 -14.45 2.94
C LEU A 69 -3.04 -13.51 4.09
N LEU A 70 -3.42 -14.06 5.24
CA LEU A 70 -3.70 -13.27 6.43
C LEU A 70 -2.46 -12.49 6.87
N GLY A 71 -1.30 -13.15 6.91
CA GLY A 71 -0.02 -12.50 7.25
C GLY A 71 0.37 -11.39 6.27
N VAL A 72 0.28 -11.66 4.97
CA VAL A 72 0.58 -10.66 3.92
C VAL A 72 -0.37 -9.47 4.00
N GLY A 73 -1.67 -9.72 4.15
CA GLY A 73 -2.66 -8.66 4.30
C GLY A 73 -2.44 -7.83 5.57
N ALA A 74 -2.06 -8.45 6.68
CA ALA A 74 -1.70 -7.75 7.91
C ALA A 74 -0.44 -6.88 7.73
N CYS A 75 0.59 -7.39 7.05
CA CYS A 75 1.77 -6.61 6.68
C CYS A 75 1.42 -5.40 5.79
N LEU A 76 0.54 -5.59 4.81
CA LEU A 76 0.05 -4.51 3.95
C LEU A 76 -0.71 -3.44 4.73
N TRP A 77 -1.58 -3.84 5.66
CA TRP A 77 -2.27 -2.91 6.56
C TRP A 77 -1.30 -2.17 7.47
N ALA A 78 -0.30 -2.85 8.03
CA ALA A 78 0.74 -2.23 8.84
C ALA A 78 1.55 -1.20 8.03
N LEU A 79 1.93 -1.55 6.80
CA LEU A 79 2.60 -0.63 5.87
C LEU A 79 1.71 0.58 5.57
N CYS A 80 0.43 0.36 5.25
CA CYS A 80 -0.54 1.41 4.99
C CYS A 80 -0.67 2.37 6.18
N ALA A 81 -0.76 1.83 7.40
CA ALA A 81 -0.80 2.63 8.63
C ALA A 81 0.49 3.42 8.82
N ALA A 82 1.66 2.81 8.62
CA ALA A 82 2.95 3.49 8.72
C ALA A 82 3.06 4.65 7.73
N LEU A 83 2.67 4.43 6.48
CA LEU A 83 2.67 5.45 5.43
C LEU A 83 1.70 6.60 5.76
N ALA A 84 0.49 6.28 6.22
CA ALA A 84 -0.48 7.29 6.63
C ALA A 84 0.03 8.13 7.82
N LEU A 85 0.67 7.50 8.81
CA LEU A 85 1.28 8.20 9.95
C LEU A 85 2.45 9.08 9.53
N LEU A 86 3.32 8.59 8.62
CA LEU A 86 4.40 9.38 8.05
C LEU A 86 3.86 10.57 7.26
N GLY A 87 2.78 10.39 6.50
CA GLY A 87 2.10 11.46 5.75
C GLY A 87 1.48 12.51 6.67
N ALA A 88 0.79 12.07 7.73
CA ALA A 88 0.23 12.96 8.74
C ALA A 88 1.32 13.76 9.48
N ARG A 89 2.44 13.12 9.83
CA ARG A 89 3.62 13.80 10.41
C ARG A 89 4.24 14.77 9.40
N ALA A 90 4.29 14.38 8.14
CA ALA A 90 4.84 15.18 7.07
C ALA A 90 4.04 16.45 6.76
N LEU A 91 2.73 16.43 6.96
CA LEU A 91 1.84 17.58 6.80
C LEU A 91 1.80 18.46 8.07
N ARG A 92 1.93 17.87 9.26
CA ARG A 92 1.99 18.61 10.54
C ARG A 92 3.21 19.52 10.63
N ARG A 93 4.35 19.14 10.06
CA ARG A 93 5.57 19.98 10.02
C ARG A 93 5.42 21.25 9.18
N ASP A 94 4.54 21.27 8.18
CA ASP A 94 4.30 22.44 7.32
C ASP A 94 3.36 23.48 7.96
N ARG A 95 2.62 23.10 9.02
CA ARG A 95 1.73 24.03 9.75
C ARG A 95 2.39 24.82 10.89
N ILE A 96 3.66 24.57 11.22
CA ILE A 96 4.35 25.28 12.32
C ILE A 96 5.21 26.46 11.81
N GLY A 97 5.35 26.65 10.50
CA GLY A 97 6.16 27.75 9.96
C GLY A 97 5.51 28.47 8.79
N PRO A 98 4.50 29.33 9.03
CA PRO A 98 4.53 30.61 8.34
C PRO A 98 4.44 31.79 9.32
N ARG A 99 5.59 32.46 9.44
CA ARG A 99 5.72 33.89 9.16
C ARG A 99 4.80 34.85 9.94
N LEU A 100 5.34 35.29 11.07
CA LEU A 100 5.27 36.69 11.52
C LEU A 100 6.74 37.05 11.83
N ARG A 101 7.49 37.86 11.10
CA ARG A 101 7.33 38.77 9.96
C ARG A 101 8.64 38.73 9.17
#